data_AF-A0A7R8ZUW6-F1
#
_entry.id   AF-A0A7R8ZUW6-F1
#
_cell.length_a   1.000
_cell.length_b   1.000
_cell.length_c   1.000
_cell.angle_alpha   90.00
_cell.angle_beta   90.00
_cell.angle_gamma   90.00
#
_symmetry.space_group_name_H-M   'P 1'
#
loop_
_entity.id
_entity.type
_entity.pdbx_description
1 polymer ?
#
loop_
_entity_poly.entity_id
_entity_poly.type
_entity_poly.pdbx_seq_one_letter_code
_entity_poly.pdbx_strand_id
1 'polypeptide(L)'
;FGGNNYSLAGQLELDLSEQLNSLDKKYQYQPQNQTCSGRFRELIQHLKETSGQPVVVLVDEYDKPILDALSYPEVARANRDFLRGFYGTIKDYDAHIRFSFLTGVSKFSKLFKRREFKSYWFETGTPTFLVNTLTKRHVVTPLLDQLSSDDELLSSFDVDEMAIEALMFQTGYLTIKEREHLSGNYFYTLGYPNREVYQSLNNSLLKHLVQDGGTQVRQRLQLRKLLLANDFEGLKTLFHSFFSSIPHHWYSNNDIQGYEGFYASVFYSYFAALGLDVTVEDCTNHGRLDMALKFNE
;
A
#
# COMPACT_ATOMS: atom_id res chain seq x y z
N PHE A 1 -0.21 -11.59 12.77
CA PHE A 1 -0.01 -12.34 11.52
C PHE A 1 1.39 -12.17 10.87
N GLY A 2 2.34 -11.41 11.45
CA GLY A 2 3.59 -11.02 10.75
C GLY A 2 4.67 -12.05 10.42
N GLY A 3 4.54 -13.30 10.86
CA GLY A 3 5.53 -14.35 10.63
C GLY A 3 5.36 -15.15 9.33
N ASN A 4 4.16 -15.16 8.75
CA ASN A 4 3.77 -16.16 7.76
C ASN A 4 3.41 -15.55 6.40
N ASN A 5 3.25 -16.42 5.39
CA ASN A 5 2.85 -16.06 4.03
C ASN A 5 1.44 -16.60 3.74
N TYR A 6 0.49 -15.71 3.48
CA TYR A 6 -0.91 -16.07 3.26
C TYR A 6 -1.32 -16.15 1.79
N SER A 7 -0.35 -16.20 0.88
CA SER A 7 -0.60 -16.41 -0.55
C SER A 7 -1.05 -17.85 -0.89
N LEU A 8 -0.98 -18.78 0.08
CA LEU A 8 -1.39 -20.18 -0.07
C LEU A 8 -2.80 -20.39 0.51
N ALA A 9 -3.65 -21.10 -0.24
CA ALA A 9 -5.01 -21.43 0.20
C ALA A 9 -5.00 -22.21 1.52
N GLY A 10 -5.85 -21.81 2.47
CA GLY A 10 -6.02 -22.48 3.77
C GLY A 10 -4.94 -22.16 4.82
N GLN A 11 -3.84 -21.49 4.46
CA GLN A 11 -2.76 -21.17 5.42
C GLN A 11 -3.25 -20.29 6.58
N LEU A 12 -4.16 -19.35 6.29
CA LEU A 12 -4.71 -18.47 7.30
C LEU A 12 -5.48 -19.22 8.39
N GLU A 13 -6.31 -20.18 8.00
CA GLU A 13 -7.11 -20.97 8.94
C GLU A 13 -6.23 -21.87 9.81
N LEU A 14 -5.20 -22.48 9.21
CA LEU A 14 -4.22 -23.28 9.94
C LEU A 14 -3.47 -22.45 10.98
N ASP A 15 -2.90 -21.31 10.57
CA ASP A 15 -2.16 -20.41 11.46
C ASP A 15 -3.01 -19.91 12.63
N LEU A 16 -4.27 -19.55 12.36
CA LEU A 16 -5.17 -19.05 13.39
C LEU A 16 -5.57 -20.17 14.36
N SER A 17 -5.79 -21.37 13.84
CA SER A 17 -6.05 -22.56 14.65
C SER A 17 -4.86 -22.90 15.57
N GLU A 18 -3.62 -22.75 15.10
CA GLU A 18 -2.40 -22.93 15.91
C GLU A 18 -2.25 -21.87 17.01
N GLN A 19 -2.59 -20.61 16.71
CA GLN A 19 -2.60 -19.55 17.70
C GLN A 19 -3.65 -19.82 18.79
N LEU A 20 -4.86 -20.24 18.41
CA LEU A 20 -5.90 -20.65 19.35
C LEU A 20 -5.47 -21.86 20.19
N ASN A 21 -4.83 -22.87 19.59
CA ASN A 21 -4.28 -24.01 20.32
C ASN A 21 -3.29 -23.57 21.42
N SER A 22 -2.48 -22.55 21.12
CA SER A 22 -1.51 -22.01 22.07
C SER A 22 -2.19 -21.27 23.23
N LEU A 23 -3.27 -20.53 22.94
CA LEU A 23 -4.07 -19.85 23.96
C LEU A 23 -4.84 -20.86 24.83
N ASP A 24 -5.46 -21.86 24.23
CA ASP A 24 -6.18 -22.92 24.94
C ASP A 24 -5.26 -23.62 25.95
N LYS A 25 -4.03 -23.97 25.52
CA LYS A 25 -3.01 -24.54 26.42
C LYS A 25 -2.61 -23.57 27.52
N LYS A 26 -2.39 -22.29 27.19
CA LYS A 26 -1.95 -21.26 28.14
C LYS A 26 -2.98 -21.03 29.24
N TYR A 27 -4.26 -21.06 28.89
CA TYR A 27 -5.38 -20.83 29.82
C TYR A 27 -6.04 -22.11 30.31
N GLN A 28 -5.45 -23.27 30.01
CA GLN A 28 -5.94 -24.60 30.43
C GLN A 28 -7.40 -24.86 30.04
N TYR A 29 -7.79 -24.35 28.87
CA TYR A 29 -9.12 -24.52 28.31
C TYR A 29 -9.14 -25.67 27.30
N GLN A 30 -10.24 -26.44 27.30
CA GLN A 30 -10.50 -27.45 26.27
C GLN A 30 -11.67 -26.99 25.42
N PRO A 31 -11.43 -26.58 24.16
CA PRO A 31 -12.50 -26.14 23.29
C PRO A 31 -13.44 -27.29 22.93
N GLN A 32 -14.73 -26.97 22.83
CA GLN A 32 -15.77 -27.90 22.36
C GLN A 32 -16.03 -27.71 20.86
N ASN A 33 -15.91 -26.48 20.38
CA ASN A 33 -16.03 -26.16 18.96
C ASN A 33 -14.75 -26.49 18.18
N GLN A 34 -14.92 -26.84 16.90
CA GLN A 34 -13.79 -27.15 16.01
C GLN A 34 -13.35 -25.95 15.17
N THR A 35 -14.28 -25.03 14.85
CA THR A 35 -14.00 -23.87 14.00
C THR A 35 -13.23 -22.79 14.76
N CYS A 36 -12.37 -22.03 14.07
CA CYS A 36 -11.63 -20.92 14.69
C CYS A 36 -12.56 -19.91 15.38
N SER A 37 -13.66 -19.54 14.72
CA SER A 37 -14.69 -18.64 15.28
C SER A 37 -15.33 -19.19 16.56
N GLY A 38 -15.74 -20.46 16.57
CA GLY A 38 -16.36 -21.08 17.73
C GLY A 38 -15.41 -21.21 18.91
N ARG A 39 -14.17 -21.63 18.64
CA ARG A 39 -13.10 -21.73 19.64
C ARG A 39 -12.74 -20.39 20.25
N PHE A 40 -12.64 -19.35 19.43
CA PHE A 40 -12.32 -18.00 19.90
C PHE A 40 -13.42 -17.44 20.81
N ARG A 41 -14.69 -17.64 20.45
CA ARG A 41 -15.85 -17.31 21.30
C ARG A 41 -15.75 -18.00 22.66
N GLU A 42 -15.56 -19.31 22.65
CA GLU A 42 -15.45 -20.12 23.86
C GLU A 42 -14.32 -19.63 24.79
N LEU A 43 -13.17 -19.34 24.20
CA LEU A 43 -12.03 -18.80 24.92
C LEU A 43 -12.34 -17.45 25.57
N ILE A 44 -13.00 -16.52 24.87
CA ILE A 44 -13.39 -15.21 25.44
C ILE A 44 -14.32 -15.39 26.64
N GLN A 45 -15.31 -16.29 26.52
CA GLN A 45 -16.25 -16.58 27.60
C GLN A 45 -15.54 -17.18 28.82
N HIS A 46 -14.73 -18.21 28.59
CA HIS A 46 -13.96 -18.88 29.64
C HIS A 46 -13.02 -17.91 30.36
N LEU A 47 -12.33 -17.03 29.63
CA LEU A 47 -11.43 -16.05 30.22
C LEU A 47 -12.16 -15.04 31.09
N LYS A 48 -13.34 -14.56 30.66
CA LYS A 48 -14.15 -13.64 31.47
C LYS A 48 -14.69 -14.31 32.72
N GLU A 49 -15.19 -15.54 32.61
CA GLU A 49 -15.69 -16.32 33.75
C GLU A 49 -14.59 -16.58 34.78
N THR A 50 -13.40 -16.96 34.32
CA THR A 50 -12.28 -17.31 35.21
C THR A 50 -11.62 -16.09 35.83
N SER A 51 -11.51 -14.98 35.10
CA SER A 51 -10.88 -13.74 35.60
C SER A 51 -11.84 -12.78 36.31
N GLY A 52 -13.15 -12.93 36.07
CA GLY A 52 -14.18 -11.97 36.49
C GLY A 52 -14.10 -10.62 35.76
N GLN A 53 -13.21 -10.47 34.77
CA GLN A 53 -12.98 -9.22 34.04
C GLN A 53 -13.26 -9.38 32.54
N PRO A 54 -13.73 -8.33 31.85
CA PRO A 54 -13.91 -8.40 30.40
C PRO A 54 -12.55 -8.48 29.68
N VAL A 55 -12.52 -9.19 28.55
CA VAL A 55 -11.31 -9.54 27.80
C VAL A 55 -10.85 -8.37 26.93
N VAL A 56 -9.54 -8.22 26.74
CA VAL A 56 -8.97 -7.31 25.72
C VAL A 56 -8.48 -8.15 24.54
N VAL A 57 -8.93 -7.79 23.34
CA VAL A 57 -8.54 -8.44 22.10
C VAL A 57 -7.56 -7.54 21.35
N LEU A 58 -6.34 -8.03 21.10
CA LEU A 58 -5.34 -7.35 20.30
C LEU A 58 -5.05 -8.19 19.07
N VAL A 59 -5.29 -7.65 17.88
CA VAL A 59 -4.99 -8.31 16.60
C VAL A 59 -3.97 -7.47 15.88
N ASP A 60 -2.80 -8.06 15.62
CA ASP A 60 -1.72 -7.41 14.91
C ASP A 60 -1.59 -7.91 13.47
N GLU A 61 -1.51 -6.95 12.56
CA GLU A 61 -1.46 -7.12 11.10
C GLU A 61 -2.68 -7.84 10.53
N TYR A 62 -3.88 -7.34 10.85
CA TYR A 62 -5.15 -7.96 10.44
C TYR A 62 -5.33 -8.05 8.92
N ASP A 63 -4.68 -7.14 8.19
CA ASP A 63 -4.72 -6.93 6.74
C ASP A 63 -3.73 -7.83 5.99
N LYS A 64 -2.64 -8.26 6.64
CA LYS A 64 -1.57 -9.07 6.04
C LYS A 64 -2.08 -10.31 5.30
N PRO A 65 -3.05 -11.10 5.81
CA PRO A 65 -3.52 -12.27 5.09
C PRO A 65 -4.16 -11.97 3.73
N ILE A 66 -4.77 -10.81 3.57
CA ILE A 66 -5.35 -10.36 2.31
C ILE A 66 -4.25 -9.77 1.44
N LEU A 67 -3.38 -8.93 2.00
CA LEU A 67 -2.30 -8.25 1.28
C LEU A 67 -1.28 -9.21 0.66
N ASP A 68 -0.91 -10.28 1.37
CA ASP A 68 0.00 -11.31 0.84
C ASP A 68 -0.62 -12.09 -0.34
N ALA A 69 -1.95 -12.14 -0.40
CA ALA A 69 -2.71 -12.90 -1.40
C ALA A 69 -3.20 -12.05 -2.59
N LEU A 70 -2.85 -10.75 -2.68
CA LEU A 70 -3.36 -9.85 -3.74
C LEU A 70 -3.11 -10.37 -5.17
N SER A 71 -2.01 -11.09 -5.39
CA SER A 71 -1.71 -11.72 -6.69
C SER A 71 -2.57 -12.96 -7.00
N TYR A 72 -3.38 -13.43 -6.05
CA TYR A 72 -4.17 -14.66 -6.10
C TYR A 72 -5.62 -14.37 -5.64
N PRO A 73 -6.49 -13.85 -6.53
CA PRO A 73 -7.81 -13.34 -6.16
C PRO A 73 -8.69 -14.33 -5.37
N GLU A 74 -8.66 -15.61 -5.74
CA GLU A 74 -9.41 -16.65 -5.03
C GLU A 74 -8.92 -16.86 -3.58
N VAL A 75 -7.60 -16.82 -3.37
CA VAL A 75 -7.02 -16.94 -2.03
C VAL A 75 -7.30 -15.69 -1.20
N ALA A 76 -7.19 -14.50 -1.81
CA ALA A 76 -7.53 -13.24 -1.14
C ALA A 76 -9.01 -13.21 -0.73
N ARG A 77 -9.92 -13.68 -1.59
CA ARG A 77 -11.37 -13.77 -1.30
C ARG A 77 -11.64 -14.75 -0.17
N ALA A 78 -11.05 -15.95 -0.22
CA ALA A 78 -11.17 -16.94 0.85
C ALA A 78 -10.65 -16.40 2.19
N ASN A 79 -9.48 -15.75 2.19
CA ASN A 79 -8.91 -15.14 3.39
C ASN A 79 -9.82 -14.03 3.95
N ARG A 80 -10.34 -13.15 3.09
CA ARG A 80 -11.28 -12.09 3.48
C ARG A 80 -12.56 -12.66 4.08
N ASP A 81 -13.18 -13.63 3.42
CA ASP A 81 -14.44 -14.21 3.87
C ASP A 81 -14.28 -14.97 5.19
N PHE A 82 -13.14 -15.67 5.36
CA PHE A 82 -12.75 -16.28 6.62
C PHE A 82 -12.56 -15.23 7.74
N LEU A 83 -11.78 -14.17 7.51
CA LEU A 83 -11.57 -13.10 8.48
C LEU A 83 -12.86 -12.39 8.85
N ARG A 84 -13.75 -12.15 7.88
CA ARG A 84 -15.07 -11.57 8.14
C ARG A 84 -15.89 -12.46 9.08
N GLY A 85 -15.91 -13.77 8.84
CA GLY A 85 -16.57 -14.73 9.72
C GLY A 85 -15.91 -14.84 11.10
N PHE A 86 -14.59 -14.73 11.17
CA PHE A 86 -13.85 -14.73 12.43
C PHE A 86 -14.09 -13.47 13.25
N TYR A 87 -13.91 -12.28 12.67
CA TYR A 87 -14.11 -11.02 13.38
C TYR A 87 -15.57 -10.71 13.68
N GLY A 88 -16.52 -11.29 12.94
CA GLY A 88 -17.94 -11.25 13.31
C GLY A 88 -18.18 -11.73 14.75
N THR A 89 -17.39 -12.69 15.23
CA THR A 89 -17.48 -13.14 16.63
C THR A 89 -17.10 -12.07 17.64
N ILE A 90 -16.20 -11.15 17.33
CA ILE A 90 -15.85 -10.05 18.24
C ILE A 90 -17.10 -9.18 18.47
N LYS A 91 -17.84 -8.89 17.40
CA LYS A 91 -19.06 -8.09 17.46
C LYS A 91 -20.17 -8.79 18.26
N ASP A 92 -20.34 -10.09 18.08
CA ASP A 92 -21.39 -10.86 18.76
C ASP A 92 -21.14 -11.00 20.28
N TYR A 93 -19.87 -10.86 20.72
CA TYR A 93 -19.45 -11.00 22.13
C TYR A 93 -18.95 -9.71 22.75
N ASP A 94 -19.33 -8.55 22.21
CA ASP A 94 -18.88 -7.23 22.67
C ASP A 94 -19.13 -7.02 24.19
N ALA A 95 -20.23 -7.58 24.74
CA ALA A 95 -20.52 -7.54 26.19
C ALA A 95 -19.46 -8.26 27.07
N HIS A 96 -18.62 -9.12 26.48
CA HIS A 96 -17.54 -9.82 27.16
C HIS A 96 -16.17 -9.17 26.92
N ILE A 97 -16.10 -8.17 26.04
CA ILE A 97 -14.88 -7.53 25.59
C ILE A 97 -14.82 -6.12 26.15
N ARG A 98 -13.71 -5.77 26.80
CA ARG A 98 -13.48 -4.40 27.29
C ARG A 98 -13.05 -3.48 26.15
N PHE A 99 -12.25 -4.03 25.24
CA PHE A 99 -11.60 -3.29 24.17
C PHE A 99 -11.07 -4.26 23.12
N SER A 100 -11.29 -3.94 21.85
CA SER A 100 -10.64 -4.60 20.71
C SER A 100 -9.76 -3.60 19.96
N PHE A 101 -8.49 -3.94 19.78
CA PHE A 101 -7.54 -3.16 18.99
C PHE A 101 -7.05 -3.99 17.81
N LEU A 102 -7.23 -3.44 16.61
CA LEU A 102 -6.78 -4.05 15.37
C LEU A 102 -5.70 -3.14 14.79
N THR A 103 -4.49 -3.65 14.62
CA THR A 103 -3.42 -2.94 13.91
C THR A 103 -3.22 -3.56 12.53
N GLY A 104 -3.03 -2.72 11.53
CA GLY A 104 -2.77 -3.12 10.15
C GLY A 104 -1.72 -2.19 9.57
N VAL A 105 -0.50 -2.70 9.50
CA VAL A 105 0.59 -2.47 8.53
C VAL A 105 1.86 -3.00 9.17
N SER A 106 2.41 -4.05 8.55
CA SER A 106 3.35 -5.02 9.11
C SER A 106 4.75 -4.53 9.52
N LYS A 107 4.98 -3.21 9.54
CA LYS A 107 6.33 -2.65 9.55
C LYS A 107 6.57 -1.55 10.57
N PHE A 108 5.53 -1.03 11.20
CA PHE A 108 5.68 -0.15 12.36
C PHE A 108 6.45 -0.82 13.50
N SER A 109 6.34 -2.15 13.67
CA SER A 109 7.05 -2.87 14.74
C SER A 109 8.58 -2.98 14.54
N LYS A 110 9.08 -2.91 13.30
CA LYS A 110 10.53 -3.01 12.99
C LYS A 110 11.26 -1.67 13.17
N LEU A 111 10.57 -0.54 12.95
CA LEU A 111 11.10 0.80 13.14
C LEU A 111 11.62 1.01 14.58
N PHE A 112 10.84 0.59 15.58
CA PHE A 112 11.21 0.73 17.00
C PHE A 112 12.35 -0.21 17.44
N LYS A 113 12.52 -1.36 16.79
CA LYS A 113 13.55 -2.34 17.18
C LYS A 113 14.94 -2.00 16.67
N ARG A 114 15.07 -1.37 15.49
CA ARG A 114 16.37 -1.18 14.83
C ARG A 114 16.88 0.25 14.77
N ARG A 115 16.03 1.26 15.03
CA ARG A 115 16.38 2.71 14.97
C ARG A 115 17.13 3.15 13.70
N GLU A 116 17.05 2.36 12.63
CA GLU A 116 17.56 2.69 11.31
C GLU A 116 16.34 3.00 10.43
N PHE A 117 16.35 4.09 9.67
CA PHE A 117 15.36 4.35 8.64
C PHE A 117 15.79 3.61 7.36
N LYS A 118 15.26 2.40 7.12
CA LYS A 118 15.32 1.75 5.80
C LYS A 118 13.94 1.86 5.14
N SER A 119 13.87 1.63 3.82
CA SER A 119 12.63 1.58 3.03
C SER A 119 11.76 0.38 3.40
N TYR A 120 11.43 0.23 4.68
CA TYR A 120 10.76 -0.94 5.21
C TYR A 120 9.42 -1.09 4.52
N TRP A 121 8.69 0.00 4.25
CA TRP A 121 7.38 -0.01 3.60
C TRP A 121 7.33 -0.91 2.35
N PHE A 122 8.44 -1.04 1.63
CA PHE A 122 8.54 -1.66 0.32
C PHE A 122 9.00 -3.13 0.26
N GLU A 123 9.52 -3.72 1.35
CA GLU A 123 10.12 -5.09 1.32
C GLU A 123 9.13 -6.29 1.31
N THR A 124 7.81 -6.08 1.34
CA THR A 124 6.79 -7.16 1.30
C THR A 124 6.18 -7.18 -0.10
N GLY A 125 5.79 -8.33 -0.67
CA GLY A 125 5.43 -8.54 -2.10
C GLY A 125 4.33 -7.66 -2.73
N THR A 126 3.79 -6.67 -2.03
CA THR A 126 2.78 -5.69 -2.47
C THR A 126 3.21 -4.77 -3.64
N PRO A 127 4.48 -4.31 -3.76
CA PRO A 127 4.91 -3.45 -4.86
C PRO A 127 4.67 -4.01 -6.25
N THR A 128 4.98 -5.29 -6.47
CA THR A 128 4.92 -5.86 -7.81
C THR A 128 3.48 -5.94 -8.28
N PHE A 129 2.57 -6.37 -7.41
CA PHE A 129 1.13 -6.35 -7.70
C PHE A 129 0.63 -4.93 -7.98
N LEU A 130 0.98 -3.97 -7.12
CA LEU A 130 0.52 -2.59 -7.26
C LEU A 130 1.05 -1.93 -8.54
N VAL A 131 2.35 -2.04 -8.81
CA VAL A 131 3.00 -1.51 -10.00
C VAL A 131 2.43 -2.16 -11.26
N ASN A 132 2.23 -3.48 -11.27
CA ASN A 132 1.58 -4.16 -12.38
C ASN A 132 0.14 -3.69 -12.57
N THR A 133 -0.61 -3.45 -11.49
CA THR A 133 -2.00 -2.99 -11.55
C THR A 133 -2.10 -1.57 -12.08
N LEU A 134 -1.29 -0.64 -11.55
CA LEU A 134 -1.21 0.75 -12.02
C LEU A 134 -0.83 0.80 -13.51
N THR A 135 0.14 -0.03 -13.91
CA THR A 135 0.60 -0.09 -15.30
C THR A 135 -0.46 -0.69 -16.23
N LYS A 136 -1.08 -1.82 -15.85
CA LYS A 136 -2.15 -2.46 -16.63
C LYS A 136 -3.38 -1.58 -16.80
N ARG A 137 -3.71 -0.79 -15.77
CA ARG A 137 -4.84 0.15 -15.80
C ARG A 137 -4.47 1.52 -16.40
N HIS A 138 -3.26 1.68 -16.91
CA HIS A 138 -2.76 2.93 -17.50
C HIS A 138 -2.95 4.15 -16.59
N VAL A 139 -2.73 3.99 -15.29
CA VAL A 139 -2.87 5.07 -14.31
C VAL A 139 -1.77 6.10 -14.53
N VAL A 140 -2.18 7.36 -14.68
CA VAL A 140 -1.25 8.50 -14.75
C VAL A 140 -0.71 8.78 -13.35
N THR A 141 0.52 8.35 -13.09
CA THR A 141 1.11 8.35 -11.74
C THR A 141 1.29 9.72 -11.09
N PRO A 142 1.48 10.84 -11.84
CA PRO A 142 1.42 12.19 -11.31
C PRO A 142 0.15 12.51 -10.51
N LEU A 143 -1.00 11.94 -10.91
CA LEU A 143 -2.30 12.26 -10.30
C LEU A 143 -2.51 11.55 -8.96
N LEU A 144 -1.65 10.60 -8.60
CA LEU A 144 -1.78 9.81 -7.37
C LEU A 144 -1.69 10.65 -6.10
N ASP A 145 -0.98 11.79 -6.13
CA ASP A 145 -0.76 12.62 -4.94
C ASP A 145 -1.94 13.57 -4.61
N GLN A 146 -3.00 13.55 -5.45
CA GLN A 146 -4.18 14.41 -5.30
C GLN A 146 -5.48 13.68 -5.70
N LEU A 147 -5.57 12.37 -5.46
CA LEU A 147 -6.78 11.62 -5.78
C LEU A 147 -7.93 12.01 -4.86
N SER A 148 -9.12 12.18 -5.42
CA SER A 148 -10.34 12.44 -4.65
C SER A 148 -11.13 11.15 -4.46
N SER A 149 -11.66 10.91 -3.26
CA SER A 149 -12.45 9.73 -2.92
C SER A 149 -13.54 10.07 -1.89
N ASP A 150 -14.52 9.18 -1.74
CA ASP A 150 -15.54 9.26 -0.69
C ASP A 150 -15.45 8.06 0.29
N ASP A 151 -16.25 8.12 1.35
CA ASP A 151 -16.25 7.11 2.42
C ASP A 151 -16.69 5.72 1.93
N GLU A 152 -17.63 5.67 0.99
CA GLU A 152 -18.15 4.42 0.42
C GLU A 152 -17.10 3.73 -0.43
N LEU A 153 -16.40 4.48 -1.29
CA LEU A 153 -15.36 3.99 -2.17
C LEU A 153 -14.13 3.54 -1.40
N LEU A 154 -13.69 4.29 -0.37
CA LEU A 154 -12.58 3.87 0.50
C LEU A 154 -12.91 2.63 1.34
N SER A 155 -14.17 2.48 1.72
CA SER A 155 -14.66 1.33 2.50
C SER A 155 -15.02 0.13 1.62
N SER A 156 -15.02 0.29 0.29
CA SER A 156 -15.33 -0.78 -0.64
C SER A 156 -14.18 -1.81 -0.68
N PHE A 157 -14.53 -3.08 -0.45
CA PHE A 157 -13.61 -4.23 -0.51
C PHE A 157 -14.00 -5.17 -1.65
N ASP A 158 -14.24 -4.60 -2.84
CA ASP A 158 -14.44 -5.38 -4.05
C ASP A 158 -13.09 -5.97 -4.51
N VAL A 159 -12.99 -7.29 -4.50
CA VAL A 159 -11.77 -8.03 -4.85
C VAL A 159 -11.63 -8.17 -6.36
N ASP A 160 -12.71 -7.99 -7.11
CA ASP A 160 -12.74 -8.15 -8.57
C ASP A 160 -12.27 -6.88 -9.27
N GLU A 161 -12.79 -5.71 -8.86
CA GLU A 161 -12.37 -4.40 -9.37
C GLU A 161 -12.23 -3.34 -8.27
N MET A 162 -11.28 -3.51 -7.36
CA MET A 162 -10.98 -2.47 -6.38
C MET A 162 -10.55 -1.18 -7.10
N ALA A 163 -11.19 -0.05 -6.78
CA ALA A 163 -10.82 1.27 -7.27
C ALA A 163 -9.36 1.62 -6.90
N ILE A 164 -8.70 2.50 -7.67
CA ILE A 164 -7.28 2.83 -7.44
C ILE A 164 -7.09 3.53 -6.10
N GLU A 165 -8.01 4.43 -5.74
CA GLU A 165 -8.06 5.16 -4.48
C GLU A 165 -8.10 4.18 -3.31
N ALA A 166 -9.04 3.24 -3.33
CA ALA A 166 -9.18 2.20 -2.32
C ALA A 166 -7.94 1.29 -2.29
N LEU A 167 -7.46 0.82 -3.44
CA LEU A 167 -6.27 -0.02 -3.53
C LEU A 167 -5.05 0.66 -2.89
N MET A 168 -4.78 1.90 -3.29
CA MET A 168 -3.64 2.68 -2.83
C MET A 168 -3.75 3.06 -1.35
N PHE A 169 -4.96 3.35 -0.88
CA PHE A 169 -5.24 3.65 0.52
C PHE A 169 -5.13 2.42 1.43
N GLN A 170 -5.75 1.30 1.05
CA GLN A 170 -5.74 0.06 1.83
C GLN A 170 -4.35 -0.60 1.86
N THR A 171 -3.56 -0.44 0.81
CA THR A 171 -2.14 -0.83 0.80
C THR A 171 -1.23 0.20 1.47
N GLY A 172 -1.81 1.31 1.93
CA GLY A 172 -1.18 2.45 2.63
C GLY A 172 -0.13 3.22 1.80
N TYR A 173 -0.17 3.10 0.48
CA TYR A 173 0.61 3.97 -0.40
C TYR A 173 0.07 5.39 -0.47
N LEU A 174 -1.22 5.58 -0.19
CA LEU A 174 -1.84 6.88 0.02
C LEU A 174 -2.51 6.96 1.39
N THR A 175 -2.63 8.17 1.90
CA THR A 175 -3.36 8.50 3.13
C THR A 175 -4.21 9.74 2.91
N ILE A 176 -5.14 9.99 3.83
CA ILE A 176 -5.99 11.19 3.78
C ILE A 176 -5.13 12.42 4.09
N LYS A 177 -5.08 13.35 3.15
CA LYS A 177 -4.46 14.67 3.28
C LYS A 177 -5.44 15.71 3.75
N GLU A 178 -6.64 15.69 3.18
CA GLU A 178 -7.70 16.64 3.46
C GLU A 178 -9.05 15.90 3.54
N ARG A 179 -9.97 16.44 4.33
CA ARG A 179 -11.32 15.92 4.51
C ARG A 179 -12.30 17.07 4.42
N GLU A 180 -13.31 16.89 3.58
CA GLU A 180 -14.40 17.84 3.40
C GLU A 180 -15.74 17.16 3.67
N HIS A 181 -16.70 17.93 4.18
CA HIS A 181 -18.06 17.47 4.38
C HIS A 181 -19.01 18.34 3.55
N LEU A 182 -19.56 17.74 2.48
CA LEU A 182 -20.40 18.43 1.51
C LEU A 182 -21.70 17.67 1.35
N SER A 183 -22.83 18.36 1.53
CA SER A 183 -24.17 17.82 1.30
C SER A 183 -24.49 16.52 2.07
N GLY A 184 -23.91 16.34 3.26
CA GLY A 184 -24.11 15.15 4.10
C GLY A 184 -23.14 13.99 3.82
N ASN A 185 -22.24 14.15 2.86
CA ASN A 185 -21.23 13.16 2.50
C ASN A 185 -19.83 13.63 2.88
N TYR A 186 -18.94 12.67 3.18
CA TYR A 186 -17.52 12.93 3.38
C TYR A 186 -16.74 12.68 2.11
N PHE A 187 -15.93 13.66 1.74
CA PHE A 187 -14.97 13.59 0.64
C PHE A 187 -13.55 13.71 1.21
N TYR A 188 -12.61 13.04 0.56
CA TYR A 188 -11.22 12.94 0.98
C TYR A 188 -10.29 13.23 -0.19
N THR A 189 -9.29 14.05 0.06
CA THR A 189 -8.12 14.18 -0.82
C THR A 189 -7.05 13.23 -0.31
N LEU A 190 -6.56 12.35 -1.17
CA LEU A 190 -5.53 11.36 -0.88
C LEU A 190 -4.18 11.81 -1.44
N GLY A 191 -3.11 11.48 -0.72
CA GLY A 191 -1.74 11.73 -1.16
C GLY A 191 -0.73 10.86 -0.42
N TYR A 192 0.55 10.93 -0.77
CA TYR A 192 1.57 10.07 -0.18
C TYR A 192 1.74 10.35 1.33
N PRO A 193 1.79 9.33 2.20
CA PRO A 193 1.88 9.55 3.64
C PRO A 193 3.20 10.20 4.07
N ASN A 194 4.29 9.90 3.36
CA ASN A 194 5.61 10.44 3.64
C ASN A 194 6.56 10.26 2.44
N ARG A 195 7.75 10.85 2.54
CA ARG A 195 8.77 10.83 1.48
C ARG A 195 9.32 9.44 1.17
N GLU A 196 9.37 8.53 2.15
CA GLU A 196 9.85 7.16 1.93
C GLU A 196 8.90 6.41 0.98
N VAL A 197 7.59 6.47 1.24
CA VAL A 197 6.56 5.81 0.44
C VAL A 197 6.53 6.39 -0.97
N TYR A 198 6.56 7.72 -1.07
CA TYR A 198 6.69 8.45 -2.33
C TYR A 198 7.90 8.00 -3.16
N GLN A 199 9.11 8.03 -2.59
CA GLN A 199 10.36 7.64 -3.26
C GLN A 199 10.35 6.17 -3.69
N SER A 200 9.91 5.28 -2.80
CA SER A 200 10.01 3.85 -3.00
C SER A 200 9.04 3.33 -4.07
N LEU A 201 7.81 3.85 -4.10
CA LEU A 201 6.85 3.54 -5.15
C LEU A 201 7.31 4.05 -6.51
N ASN A 202 7.72 5.31 -6.60
CA ASN A 202 8.19 5.90 -7.86
C ASN A 202 9.47 5.23 -8.38
N ASN A 203 10.39 4.81 -7.50
CA ASN A 203 11.54 4.00 -7.88
C ASN A 203 11.13 2.66 -8.54
N SER A 204 10.02 2.08 -8.12
CA SER A 204 9.59 0.76 -8.61
C SER A 204 8.72 0.86 -9.85
N LEU A 205 7.90 1.90 -9.95
CA LEU A 205 7.25 2.31 -11.20
C LEU A 205 8.32 2.56 -12.27
N LEU A 206 9.35 3.36 -11.97
CA LEU A 206 10.44 3.65 -12.90
C LEU A 206 11.18 2.38 -13.35
N LYS A 207 11.49 1.46 -12.43
CA LYS A 207 12.12 0.16 -12.76
C LYS A 207 11.25 -0.65 -13.71
N HIS A 208 9.94 -0.68 -13.48
CA HIS A 208 9.00 -1.42 -14.31
C HIS A 208 8.81 -0.80 -15.70
N LEU A 209 8.71 0.53 -15.77
CA LEU A 209 8.45 1.27 -17.01
C LEU A 209 9.63 1.27 -17.98
N VAL A 210 10.86 1.38 -17.47
CA VAL A 210 12.07 1.51 -18.32
C VAL A 210 12.81 0.17 -18.51
N GLN A 211 12.55 -0.84 -17.67
CA GLN A 211 13.08 -2.20 -17.81
C GLN A 211 14.63 -2.34 -17.87
N ASP A 212 15.39 -1.36 -17.36
CA ASP A 212 16.85 -1.40 -17.23
C ASP A 212 17.32 -0.89 -15.85
N GLY A 213 17.23 -1.77 -14.84
CA GLY A 213 17.49 -1.41 -13.44
C GLY A 213 18.94 -1.00 -13.15
N GLY A 214 19.93 -1.48 -13.92
CA GLY A 214 21.35 -1.20 -13.71
C GLY A 214 21.74 0.20 -14.17
N THR A 215 21.27 0.60 -15.35
CA THR A 215 21.53 1.93 -15.93
C THR A 215 20.83 3.03 -15.13
N GLN A 216 19.63 2.76 -14.60
CA GLN A 216 18.87 3.72 -13.79
C GLN A 216 19.60 4.19 -12.53
N VAL A 217 20.30 3.30 -11.83
CA VAL A 217 21.04 3.70 -10.61
C VAL A 217 22.11 4.74 -10.97
N ARG A 218 22.84 4.51 -12.06
CA ARG A 218 23.88 5.42 -12.54
C ARG A 218 23.29 6.75 -13.02
N GLN A 219 22.25 6.70 -13.84
CA GLN A 219 21.59 7.89 -14.37
C GLN A 219 20.98 8.76 -13.26
N ARG A 220 20.38 8.17 -12.22
CA ARG A 220 19.87 8.91 -11.06
C ARG A 220 20.96 9.61 -10.25
N LEU A 221 22.09 8.93 -10.01
CA LEU A 221 23.24 9.54 -9.34
C LEU A 221 23.77 10.72 -10.16
N GLN A 222 23.82 10.57 -11.49
CA GLN A 222 24.22 11.63 -12.39
C GLN A 222 23.22 12.80 -12.40
N LEU A 223 21.92 12.51 -12.45
CA LEU A 223 20.85 13.51 -12.36
C LEU A 223 21.03 14.38 -11.11
N ARG A 224 21.20 13.74 -9.94
CA ARG A 224 21.41 14.46 -8.68
C ARG A 224 22.65 15.35 -8.71
N LYS A 225 23.76 14.88 -9.29
CA LYS A 225 25.00 15.68 -9.40
C LYS A 225 24.80 16.89 -10.31
N LEU A 226 24.13 16.72 -11.44
CA LEU A 226 23.88 17.78 -12.41
C LEU A 226 22.93 18.85 -11.85
N LEU A 227 21.89 18.43 -11.11
CA LEU A 227 20.98 19.35 -10.40
C LEU A 227 21.72 20.18 -9.34
N LEU A 228 22.59 19.54 -8.54
CA LEU A 228 23.41 20.25 -7.54
C LEU A 228 24.39 21.23 -8.18
N ALA A 229 24.88 20.93 -9.38
CA ALA A 229 25.81 21.80 -10.12
C ALA A 229 25.09 22.87 -10.96
N ASN A 230 23.75 22.85 -11.06
CA ASN A 230 22.97 23.63 -12.01
C ASN A 230 23.45 23.49 -13.48
N ASP A 231 23.91 22.29 -13.86
CA ASP A 231 24.44 22.00 -15.19
C ASP A 231 23.31 21.57 -16.15
N PHE A 232 22.66 22.56 -16.77
CA PHE A 232 21.53 22.33 -17.67
C PHE A 232 21.89 21.64 -18.99
N GLU A 233 23.10 21.87 -19.52
CA GLU A 233 23.57 21.18 -20.73
C GLU A 233 23.85 19.69 -20.45
N GLY A 234 24.43 19.40 -19.28
CA GLY A 234 24.57 18.05 -18.79
C GLY A 234 23.21 17.37 -18.56
N LEU A 235 22.22 18.08 -18.01
CA LEU A 235 20.85 17.57 -17.83
C LEU A 235 20.20 17.21 -19.18
N LYS A 236 20.33 18.08 -20.18
CA LYS A 236 19.82 17.82 -21.54
C LYS A 236 20.41 16.53 -22.13
N THR A 237 21.73 16.37 -22.02
CA THR A 237 22.43 15.16 -22.49
C THR A 237 21.95 13.91 -21.76
N LEU A 238 21.77 14.01 -20.44
CA LEU A 238 21.26 12.92 -19.61
C LEU A 238 19.83 12.53 -20.02
N PHE A 239 18.94 13.51 -20.25
CA PHE A 239 17.56 13.23 -20.65
C PHE A 239 17.49 12.57 -22.02
N HIS A 240 18.28 13.01 -23.00
CA HIS A 240 18.36 12.35 -24.31
C HIS A 240 18.76 10.87 -24.17
N SER A 241 19.76 10.58 -23.33
CA SER A 241 20.17 9.20 -23.04
C SER A 241 19.07 8.41 -22.34
N PHE A 242 18.40 9.00 -21.36
CA PHE A 242 17.30 8.36 -20.63
C PHE A 242 16.13 8.02 -21.56
N PHE A 243 15.62 8.96 -22.36
CA PHE A 243 14.52 8.70 -23.28
C PHE A 243 14.87 7.65 -24.34
N SER A 244 16.12 7.62 -24.81
CA SER A 244 16.59 6.59 -25.75
C SER A 244 16.60 5.17 -25.16
N SER A 245 16.62 5.03 -23.83
CA SER A 245 16.56 3.73 -23.15
C SER A 245 15.14 3.19 -22.94
N ILE A 246 14.09 3.97 -23.23
CA ILE A 246 12.70 3.55 -23.01
C ILE A 246 12.25 2.62 -24.15
N PRO A 247 11.83 1.37 -23.88
CA PRO A 247 11.57 0.37 -24.91
C PRO A 247 10.47 0.74 -25.92
N HIS A 248 10.76 0.70 -27.23
CA HIS A 248 9.86 1.05 -28.33
C HIS A 248 8.52 0.29 -28.41
N HIS A 249 8.29 -0.78 -27.65
CA HIS A 249 7.07 -1.58 -27.73
C HIS A 249 5.88 -1.00 -26.94
N TRP A 250 6.12 -0.07 -26.01
CA TRP A 250 5.06 0.74 -25.38
C TRP A 250 4.39 1.71 -26.38
N TYR A 251 4.92 1.81 -27.61
CA TYR A 251 4.62 2.83 -28.60
C TYR A 251 3.66 2.33 -29.69
N SER A 252 3.46 1.02 -29.81
CA SER A 252 2.65 0.43 -30.88
C SER A 252 1.22 0.19 -30.40
N ASN A 253 0.27 1.01 -30.91
CA ASN A 253 -1.20 0.94 -30.81
C ASN A 253 -1.98 1.80 -29.77
N ASN A 254 -1.43 2.89 -29.21
CA ASN A 254 -2.19 3.74 -28.29
C ASN A 254 -2.59 5.12 -28.84
N ASP A 255 -3.73 5.61 -28.33
CA ASP A 255 -4.29 6.95 -28.56
C ASP A 255 -3.33 8.04 -28.04
N ILE A 256 -3.32 9.22 -28.67
CA ILE A 256 -2.33 10.29 -28.42
C ILE A 256 -2.33 10.74 -26.94
N GLN A 257 -3.49 10.72 -26.27
CA GLN A 257 -3.59 11.06 -24.84
C GLN A 257 -2.93 10.01 -23.92
N GLY A 258 -3.02 8.72 -24.26
CA GLY A 258 -2.36 7.66 -23.50
C GLY A 258 -0.83 7.74 -23.62
N TYR A 259 -0.33 8.26 -24.74
CA TYR A 259 1.09 8.52 -24.97
C TYR A 259 1.62 9.61 -24.02
N GLU A 260 0.95 10.75 -23.93
CA GLU A 260 1.36 11.87 -23.06
C GLU A 260 1.37 11.47 -21.58
N GLY A 261 0.31 10.81 -21.10
CA GLY A 261 0.22 10.34 -19.71
C GLY A 261 1.30 9.33 -19.34
N PHE A 262 1.72 8.47 -20.27
CA PHE A 262 2.83 7.53 -20.06
C PHE A 262 4.16 8.26 -19.86
N TYR A 263 4.51 9.19 -20.75
CA TYR A 263 5.76 9.95 -20.62
C TYR A 263 5.77 10.85 -19.40
N ALA A 264 4.64 11.48 -19.08
CA ALA A 264 4.48 12.22 -17.83
C ALA A 264 4.75 11.33 -16.62
N SER A 265 4.23 10.09 -16.61
CA SER A 265 4.45 9.11 -15.54
C SER A 265 5.90 8.63 -15.44
N VAL A 266 6.57 8.39 -16.57
CA VAL A 266 8.00 8.02 -16.60
C VAL A 266 8.85 9.17 -16.07
N PHE A 267 8.63 10.39 -16.57
CA PHE A 267 9.41 11.56 -16.20
C PHE A 267 9.19 11.94 -14.74
N TYR A 268 7.93 11.93 -14.28
CA TYR A 268 7.57 12.13 -12.88
C TYR A 268 8.26 11.09 -11.99
N SER A 269 8.13 9.80 -12.31
CA SER A 269 8.75 8.72 -11.53
C SER A 269 10.28 8.86 -11.47
N TYR A 270 10.91 9.43 -12.51
CA TYR A 270 12.35 9.63 -12.57
C TYR A 270 12.86 10.63 -11.51
N PHE A 271 12.18 11.76 -11.33
CA PHE A 271 12.52 12.74 -10.28
C PHE A 271 11.98 12.34 -8.90
N ALA A 272 10.75 11.81 -8.85
CA ALA A 272 10.12 11.35 -7.62
C ALA A 272 10.92 10.22 -6.96
N ALA A 273 11.56 9.35 -7.74
CA ALA A 273 12.46 8.31 -7.22
C ALA A 273 13.71 8.86 -6.52
N LEU A 274 14.13 10.10 -6.82
CA LEU A 274 15.18 10.81 -6.07
C LEU A 274 14.62 11.48 -4.79
N GLY A 275 13.30 11.55 -4.65
CA GLY A 275 12.56 12.26 -3.61
C GLY A 275 12.74 13.76 -3.67
N LEU A 276 12.86 14.27 -4.89
CA LEU A 276 12.66 15.68 -5.17
C LEU A 276 11.18 16.01 -5.02
N ASP A 277 10.91 17.23 -4.61
CA ASP A 277 9.56 17.77 -4.61
C ASP A 277 9.19 18.12 -6.05
N VAL A 278 8.15 17.48 -6.56
CA VAL A 278 7.73 17.55 -7.97
C VAL A 278 6.29 17.99 -8.00
N THR A 279 6.03 19.13 -8.64
CA THR A 279 4.68 19.64 -8.89
C THR A 279 4.38 19.48 -10.37
N VAL A 280 3.23 18.92 -10.71
CA VAL A 280 2.83 18.64 -12.09
C VAL A 280 1.63 19.53 -12.43
N GLU A 281 1.54 19.99 -13.67
CA GLU A 281 0.52 20.97 -14.11
C GLU A 281 0.50 22.28 -13.30
N ASP A 282 1.68 22.78 -12.92
CA ASP A 282 1.83 23.99 -12.10
C ASP A 282 1.36 25.24 -12.86
N CYS A 283 0.27 25.85 -12.37
CA CYS A 283 -0.32 27.02 -12.97
C CYS A 283 0.34 28.30 -12.46
N THR A 284 1.13 28.95 -13.31
CA THR A 284 1.74 30.25 -13.03
C THR A 284 1.01 31.38 -13.76
N ASN A 285 1.24 32.61 -13.33
CA ASN A 285 0.74 33.81 -14.01
C ASN A 285 1.26 33.98 -15.46
N HIS A 286 2.29 33.22 -15.86
CA HIS A 286 2.87 33.24 -17.21
C HIS A 286 2.42 32.06 -18.08
N GLY A 287 1.61 31.13 -17.55
CA GLY A 287 1.16 29.93 -18.24
C GLY A 287 1.20 28.69 -17.35
N ARG A 288 0.78 27.54 -17.91
CA ARG A 288 0.83 26.23 -17.26
C ARG A 288 2.16 25.55 -17.56
N LEU A 289 2.93 25.24 -16.52
CA LEU A 289 4.11 24.40 -16.63
C LEU A 289 3.68 22.94 -16.56
N ASP A 290 4.27 22.08 -17.40
CA ASP A 290 3.98 20.65 -17.35
C ASP A 290 4.53 20.03 -16.07
N MET A 291 5.70 20.50 -15.60
CA MET A 291 6.33 20.05 -14.36
C MET A 291 7.27 21.11 -13.79
N ALA A 292 7.20 21.29 -12.47
CA ALA A 292 8.13 22.08 -11.67
C ALA A 292 8.88 21.16 -10.68
N LEU A 293 10.15 21.48 -10.45
CA LEU A 293 11.04 20.72 -9.58
C LEU A 293 11.65 21.64 -8.55
N LYS A 294 11.54 21.27 -7.27
CA LYS A 294 12.29 21.89 -6.19
C LYS A 294 13.54 21.07 -5.89
N PHE A 295 14.70 21.71 -5.97
CA PHE A 295 15.99 21.09 -5.71
C PHE A 295 16.97 22.11 -5.12
N ASN A 296 18.03 21.61 -4.47
CA ASN A 296 19.05 22.41 -3.78
C ASN A 296 18.55 23.16 -2.53
N GLU A 297 17.66 22.54 -1.74
CA GLU A 297 17.31 22.98 -0.38
C GLU A 297 18.28 22.45 0.68
#